data_AF-A0A9R1BUF7-F1
#
_entry.id   AF-A0A9R1BUF7-F1
#
_cell.length_a   1.000
_cell.length_b   1.000
_cell.length_c   1.000
_cell.angle_alpha   90.00
_cell.angle_beta   90.00
_cell.angle_gamma   90.00
#
_symmetry.space_group_name_H-M   'P 1'
#
loop_
_entity.id
_entity.type
_entity.pdbx_description
1 polymer ?
#
loop_
_entity_poly.entity_id
_entity_poly.type
_entity_poly.pdbx_seq_one_letter_code
_entity_poly.pdbx_strand_id
1 'polypeptide(L)'
;MDLDVLERILDGREKPTNLSFELLKNITENFSVDREIGHGGFATVYKGVLPNGNVAVKRIRNSHSINEALFYREVDSLLNIEHKNVVRFLGFCASTDQTAIQIEGSKQHIYAEVRERLLCFEYISNGSLQKYLTDELRGLEWNTRYKIIRGICEGLHHLHKEKQIYHMDLKPDNILLDNDMVPKITDFGLSRLDEKSKTMSEERHGSLGYCAPEYLHKGKMSFKSDMYSLGIIIIELVTGGKEIRSDNNNVLRRWRHRWKKTGKETPLAYQQVAKCLEIGLLCHEIEPTKRPYIWHMIHVIREIEGANGKLSNAYEHAFGQISPYSEDDMLGIEPLQLHFPFELNKQMSCTLKLTNGMDSYIAFNVENTSPLPYCTQPQKGILSPRSKCNVEITLQLQGKAPGYMHRSNELVVWSTDVNDCLAVEDITTNMFTNEVVNVVDDMNLDVVFYVSEPQETSEETSWTIQPLLLFGQITDDAVGGFLCMDAHQTEPLIITGHVFGYVQIWNSDTQASYLYCFFC
;
A
#
# COMPACT_ATOMS: atom_id res chain seq x y z
N MET A 1 15.51 -14.07 -36.98
CA MET A 1 16.21 -12.77 -37.05
C MET A 1 15.68 -11.82 -35.99
N ASP A 2 14.41 -11.40 -36.02
CA ASP A 2 13.87 -10.47 -35.00
C ASP A 2 13.71 -11.08 -33.60
N LEU A 3 13.30 -12.35 -33.51
CA LEU A 3 13.21 -13.07 -32.22
C LEU A 3 14.59 -13.15 -31.54
N ASP A 4 15.62 -13.51 -32.32
CA ASP A 4 17.00 -13.63 -31.84
C ASP A 4 17.54 -12.29 -31.29
N VAL A 5 17.10 -11.16 -31.85
CA VAL A 5 17.48 -9.81 -31.37
C VAL A 5 16.92 -9.58 -29.98
N LEU A 6 15.61 -9.80 -29.77
CA LEU A 6 15.00 -9.58 -28.46
C LEU A 6 15.54 -10.55 -27.40
N GLU A 7 15.86 -11.80 -27.75
CA GLU A 7 16.55 -12.73 -26.86
C GLU A 7 17.93 -12.21 -26.43
N ARG A 8 18.74 -11.70 -27.38
CA ARG A 8 20.05 -11.11 -27.07
C ARG A 8 19.93 -9.85 -26.22
N ILE A 9 18.92 -9.02 -26.44
CA ILE A 9 18.64 -7.87 -25.58
C ILE A 9 18.22 -8.32 -24.18
N LEU A 10 17.36 -9.33 -24.07
CA LEU A 10 16.93 -9.89 -22.78
C LEU A 10 18.12 -10.44 -21.99
N ASP A 11 19.07 -11.10 -22.65
CA ASP A 11 20.31 -11.58 -22.03
C ASP A 11 21.33 -10.46 -21.70
N GLY A 12 21.04 -9.21 -22.06
CA GLY A 12 21.94 -8.06 -21.87
C GLY A 12 23.12 -8.01 -22.86
N ARG A 13 23.06 -8.78 -23.96
CA ARG A 13 24.09 -8.82 -25.01
C ARG A 13 23.94 -7.70 -26.05
N GLU A 14 22.75 -7.11 -26.16
CA GLU A 14 22.45 -5.99 -27.05
C GLU A 14 21.68 -4.89 -26.30
N LYS A 15 21.78 -3.66 -26.81
CA LYS A 15 21.04 -2.52 -26.28
C LYS A 15 19.60 -2.51 -26.78
N PRO A 16 18.67 -1.85 -26.05
CA PRO A 16 17.30 -1.68 -26.50
C PRO A 16 17.22 -1.05 -27.90
N THR A 17 16.30 -1.53 -28.73
CA THR A 17 16.17 -1.10 -30.13
C THR A 17 14.70 -1.11 -30.59
N ASN A 18 14.46 -0.76 -31.86
CA ASN A 18 13.17 -0.90 -32.49
C ASN A 18 12.85 -2.39 -32.73
N LEU A 19 11.67 -2.83 -32.28
CA LEU A 19 11.16 -4.19 -32.40
C LEU A 19 9.97 -4.18 -33.37
N SER A 20 9.88 -5.20 -34.23
CA SER A 20 8.77 -5.31 -35.18
C SER A 20 7.45 -5.63 -34.47
N PHE A 21 6.35 -5.08 -35.00
CA PHE A 21 5.00 -5.34 -34.47
C PHE A 21 4.66 -6.83 -34.50
N GLU A 22 4.99 -7.52 -35.61
CA GLU A 22 4.74 -8.95 -35.77
C GLU A 22 5.49 -9.79 -34.73
N LEU A 23 6.72 -9.43 -34.35
CA LEU A 23 7.42 -10.08 -33.24
C LEU A 23 6.62 -9.97 -31.94
N LEU A 24 6.26 -8.74 -31.54
CA LEU A 24 5.57 -8.49 -30.28
C LEU A 24 4.17 -9.13 -30.25
N LYS A 25 3.48 -9.13 -31.39
CA LYS A 25 2.20 -9.80 -31.58
C LYS A 25 2.34 -11.32 -31.43
N ASN A 26 3.36 -11.92 -32.01
CA ASN A 26 3.58 -13.37 -31.94
C ASN A 26 3.89 -13.84 -30.52
N ILE A 27 4.82 -13.18 -29.81
CA ILE A 27 5.22 -13.59 -28.46
C ILE A 27 4.12 -13.39 -27.41
N THR A 28 3.12 -12.57 -27.72
CA THR A 28 1.93 -12.32 -26.88
C THR A 28 0.69 -13.09 -27.36
N GLU A 29 0.84 -14.05 -28.27
CA GLU A 29 -0.26 -14.84 -28.84
C GLU A 29 -1.38 -13.96 -29.41
N ASN A 30 -1.01 -12.99 -30.24
CA ASN A 30 -1.89 -11.97 -30.81
C ASN A 30 -2.54 -11.06 -29.76
N PHE A 31 -1.80 -10.71 -28.69
CA PHE A 31 -2.33 -9.94 -27.56
C PHE A 31 -3.54 -10.64 -26.92
N SER A 32 -3.42 -11.95 -26.70
CA SER A 32 -4.48 -12.75 -26.06
C SER A 32 -4.80 -12.22 -24.66
N VAL A 33 -6.07 -12.30 -24.27
CA VAL A 33 -6.54 -11.97 -22.92
C VAL A 33 -5.85 -12.84 -21.87
N ASP A 34 -5.49 -14.08 -22.20
CA ASP A 34 -4.75 -14.99 -21.31
C ASP A 34 -3.31 -14.51 -21.04
N ARG A 35 -2.80 -13.60 -21.88
CA ARG A 35 -1.49 -12.96 -21.70
C ARG A 35 -1.59 -11.62 -21.00
N GLU A 36 -2.78 -11.10 -20.72
CA GLU A 36 -2.95 -9.81 -20.05
C GLU A 36 -2.45 -9.90 -18.59
N ILE A 37 -1.53 -9.02 -18.22
CA ILE A 37 -0.95 -8.94 -16.87
C ILE A 37 -1.20 -7.58 -16.21
N GLY A 38 -1.77 -6.62 -16.94
CA GLY A 38 -2.13 -5.31 -16.42
C GLY A 38 -3.01 -4.53 -17.40
N HIS A 39 -3.94 -3.76 -16.85
CA HIS A 39 -4.92 -2.98 -17.60
C HIS A 39 -5.02 -1.59 -16.99
N GLY A 40 -4.91 -0.53 -17.81
CA GLY A 40 -5.12 0.84 -17.37
C GLY A 40 -5.83 1.67 -18.44
N GLY A 41 -6.20 2.91 -18.11
CA GLY A 41 -6.93 3.79 -19.03
C GLY A 41 -6.22 4.03 -20.37
N PHE A 42 -4.88 4.06 -20.35
CA PHE A 42 -4.05 4.43 -21.51
C PHE A 42 -3.33 3.27 -22.18
N ALA A 43 -3.24 2.10 -21.53
CA ALA A 43 -2.48 0.97 -22.05
C ALA A 43 -2.96 -0.37 -21.49
N THR A 44 -2.69 -1.43 -22.25
CA THR A 44 -2.77 -2.81 -21.75
C THR A 44 -1.38 -3.43 -21.77
N VAL A 45 -1.03 -4.19 -20.72
CA VAL A 45 0.26 -4.86 -20.59
C VAL A 45 0.05 -6.37 -20.75
N TYR A 46 0.81 -6.96 -21.66
CA TYR A 46 0.78 -8.39 -21.97
C TYR A 46 2.10 -9.05 -21.60
N LYS A 47 2.04 -10.30 -21.16
CA LYS A 47 3.21 -11.17 -20.99
C LYS A 47 3.60 -11.75 -22.35
N GLY A 48 4.79 -11.41 -22.81
CA GLY A 48 5.43 -12.06 -23.96
C GLY A 48 6.26 -13.26 -23.51
N VAL A 49 6.18 -14.36 -24.25
CA VAL A 49 6.97 -15.57 -23.98
C VAL A 49 8.06 -15.74 -25.03
N LEU A 50 9.30 -15.87 -24.57
CA LEU A 50 10.49 -16.16 -25.37
C LEU A 50 11.08 -17.51 -24.92
N PRO A 51 11.87 -18.18 -25.77
CA PRO A 51 12.62 -19.38 -25.37
C PRO A 51 13.52 -19.17 -24.15
N ASN A 52 14.15 -17.99 -24.00
CA ASN A 52 15.06 -17.68 -22.90
C ASN A 52 14.42 -16.92 -21.73
N GLY A 53 13.11 -16.66 -21.75
CA GLY A 53 12.45 -15.97 -20.63
C GLY A 53 11.12 -15.32 -21.01
N ASN A 54 10.64 -14.43 -20.13
CA ASN A 54 9.42 -13.67 -20.36
C ASN A 54 9.72 -12.17 -20.44
N VAL A 55 8.88 -11.45 -21.17
CA VAL A 55 8.90 -9.98 -21.28
C VAL A 55 7.53 -9.40 -20.97
N ALA A 56 7.48 -8.11 -20.65
CA ALA A 56 6.25 -7.35 -20.50
C ALA A 56 6.10 -6.37 -21.68
N VAL A 57 5.01 -6.50 -22.43
CA VAL A 57 4.69 -5.70 -23.61
C VAL A 57 3.53 -4.76 -23.29
N LYS A 58 3.83 -3.48 -23.09
CA LYS A 58 2.84 -2.42 -22.87
C LYS A 58 2.39 -1.86 -24.22
N ARG A 59 1.13 -2.09 -24.59
CA ARG A 59 0.49 -1.58 -25.82
C ARG A 59 -0.36 -0.36 -25.48
N ILE A 60 -0.02 0.79 -26.07
CA ILE A 60 -0.73 2.06 -25.85
C ILE A 60 -2.07 2.03 -26.61
N ARG A 61 -3.14 2.48 -25.97
CA ARG A 61 -4.50 2.54 -26.55
C ARG A 61 -4.67 3.76 -27.45
N ASN A 62 -5.69 3.73 -28.30
CA ASN A 62 -6.13 4.81 -29.18
C ASN A 62 -5.07 5.26 -30.21
N SER A 63 -4.80 4.37 -31.18
CA SER A 63 -3.88 4.58 -32.33
C SER A 63 -4.02 5.93 -33.06
N HIS A 64 -5.16 6.61 -32.97
CA HIS A 64 -5.43 7.85 -33.72
C HIS A 64 -5.19 9.15 -32.91
N SER A 65 -5.05 9.09 -31.58
CA SER A 65 -4.85 10.27 -30.72
C SER A 65 -3.49 10.30 -30.02
N ILE A 66 -2.60 9.35 -30.31
CA ILE A 66 -1.26 9.31 -29.71
C ILE A 66 -0.42 10.47 -30.24
N ASN A 67 0.07 11.30 -29.33
CA ASN A 67 1.05 12.32 -29.64
C ASN A 67 2.43 11.66 -29.82
N GLU A 68 2.87 11.51 -31.07
CA GLU A 68 4.16 10.89 -31.43
C GLU A 68 5.34 11.54 -30.70
N ALA A 69 5.34 12.85 -30.53
CA ALA A 69 6.43 13.55 -29.85
C ALA A 69 6.50 13.18 -28.37
N LEU A 70 5.36 12.95 -27.71
CA LEU A 70 5.33 12.45 -26.34
C LEU A 70 5.82 11.00 -26.24
N PHE A 71 5.41 10.15 -27.19
CA PHE A 71 5.86 8.76 -27.26
C PHE A 71 7.37 8.64 -27.43
N TYR A 72 7.94 9.30 -28.45
CA TYR A 72 9.39 9.24 -28.68
C TYR A 72 10.18 9.88 -27.54
N ARG A 73 9.65 10.92 -26.88
CA ARG A 73 10.27 11.47 -25.67
C ARG A 73 10.29 10.46 -24.52
N GLU A 74 9.23 9.68 -24.34
CA GLU A 74 9.21 8.59 -23.35
C GLU A 74 10.24 7.52 -23.72
N VAL A 75 10.27 7.08 -24.97
CA VAL A 75 11.28 6.12 -25.48
C VAL A 75 12.70 6.63 -25.22
N ASP A 76 13.01 7.87 -25.59
CA ASP A 76 14.34 8.48 -25.39
C ASP A 76 14.74 8.52 -23.92
N SER A 77 13.76 8.78 -23.04
CA SER A 77 13.96 8.75 -21.59
C SER A 77 14.31 7.36 -21.11
N LEU A 78 13.64 6.32 -21.63
CA LEU A 78 13.81 4.92 -21.23
C LEU A 78 15.08 4.27 -21.80
N LEU A 79 15.51 4.63 -23.02
CA LEU A 79 16.67 4.03 -23.70
C LEU A 79 17.98 4.10 -22.90
N ASN A 80 18.10 5.09 -22.02
CA ASN A 80 19.31 5.35 -21.25
C ASN A 80 19.16 5.00 -19.76
N ILE A 81 18.08 4.37 -19.33
CA ILE A 81 17.89 3.96 -17.94
C ILE A 81 18.39 2.54 -17.75
N GLU A 82 19.38 2.38 -16.88
CA GLU A 82 19.93 1.08 -16.50
C GLU A 82 20.27 1.11 -15.02
N HIS A 83 19.43 0.47 -14.21
CA HIS A 83 19.62 0.38 -12.77
C HIS A 83 18.91 -0.86 -12.22
N LYS A 84 19.52 -1.55 -11.25
CA LYS A 84 18.96 -2.80 -10.67
C LYS A 84 17.57 -2.61 -10.05
N ASN A 85 17.26 -1.40 -9.58
CA ASN A 85 15.97 -1.03 -8.96
C ASN A 85 15.03 -0.25 -9.88
N VAL A 86 15.26 -0.28 -11.18
CA VAL A 86 14.35 0.26 -12.19
C VAL A 86 14.08 -0.84 -13.20
N VAL A 87 12.83 -1.00 -13.63
CA VAL A 87 12.48 -2.00 -14.64
C VAL A 87 13.24 -1.70 -15.93
N ARG A 88 13.96 -2.70 -16.42
CA ARG A 88 14.79 -2.59 -17.62
C ARG A 88 13.93 -2.53 -18.88
N PHE A 89 14.14 -1.48 -19.66
CA PHE A 89 13.57 -1.32 -20.99
C PHE A 89 14.32 -2.20 -21.99
N LEU A 90 13.59 -2.87 -22.88
CA LEU A 90 14.13 -3.79 -23.90
C LEU A 90 13.95 -3.27 -25.33
N GLY A 91 12.99 -2.37 -25.55
CA GLY A 91 12.78 -1.79 -26.87
C GLY A 91 11.37 -1.26 -27.06
N PHE A 92 11.11 -0.73 -28.24
CA PHE A 92 9.81 -0.17 -28.61
C PHE A 92 9.40 -0.60 -30.01
N CYS A 93 8.09 -0.53 -30.28
CA CYS A 93 7.54 -0.66 -31.62
C CYS A 93 6.80 0.63 -31.96
N ALA A 94 7.07 1.16 -33.15
CA ALA A 94 6.35 2.29 -33.74
C ALA A 94 5.94 1.93 -35.18
N SER A 95 4.95 1.04 -35.33
CA SER A 95 4.42 0.66 -36.64
C SER A 95 3.30 1.60 -37.06
N THR A 96 3.28 1.98 -38.33
CA THR A 96 2.18 2.74 -38.93
C THR A 96 1.80 2.08 -40.23
N ASP A 97 0.65 1.43 -40.26
CA ASP A 97 0.14 0.70 -41.42
C ASP A 97 -1.12 1.37 -41.97
N GLN A 98 -1.37 1.22 -43.27
CA GLN A 98 -2.63 1.65 -43.89
C GLN A 98 -3.55 0.45 -44.05
N THR A 99 -4.71 0.50 -43.40
CA THR A 99 -5.73 -0.55 -43.50
C THR A 99 -6.93 -0.05 -44.29
N ALA A 100 -7.37 -0.83 -45.27
CA ALA A 100 -8.62 -0.60 -45.98
C ALA A 100 -9.79 -1.12 -45.14
N ILE A 101 -10.63 -0.22 -44.64
CA ILE A 101 -11.85 -0.54 -43.90
C ILE A 101 -13.02 -0.43 -44.89
N GLN A 102 -13.71 -1.54 -45.14
CA GLN A 102 -14.90 -1.52 -45.98
C GLN A 102 -16.07 -0.89 -45.22
N ILE A 103 -16.76 0.07 -45.83
CA ILE A 103 -17.98 0.63 -45.24
C ILE A 103 -19.09 -0.42 -45.37
N GLU A 104 -19.73 -0.76 -44.26
CA GLU A 104 -20.81 -1.74 -44.22
C GLU A 104 -21.94 -1.34 -45.20
N GLY A 105 -22.32 -2.26 -46.08
CA GLY A 105 -23.31 -2.00 -47.14
C GLY A 105 -22.78 -1.28 -48.39
N SER A 106 -21.48 -0.99 -48.49
CA SER A 106 -20.89 -0.31 -49.66
C SER A 106 -19.73 -1.11 -50.31
N LYS A 107 -19.46 -0.84 -51.59
CA LYS A 107 -18.24 -1.32 -52.30
C LYS A 107 -17.02 -0.39 -52.10
N GLN A 108 -17.19 0.72 -51.39
CA GLN A 108 -16.11 1.65 -51.10
C GLN A 108 -15.33 1.24 -49.85
N HIS A 109 -14.03 1.48 -49.90
CA HIS A 109 -13.11 1.33 -48.77
C HIS A 109 -12.66 2.71 -48.33
N ILE A 110 -12.57 2.92 -47.01
CA ILE A 110 -11.81 4.02 -46.43
C ILE A 110 -10.43 3.49 -46.05
N TYR A 111 -9.39 4.24 -46.33
CA TYR A 111 -8.03 3.91 -45.90
C TYR A 111 -7.76 4.64 -44.59
N ALA A 112 -7.52 3.89 -43.53
CA ALA A 112 -7.20 4.44 -42.21
C ALA A 112 -5.76 4.10 -41.83
N GLU A 113 -5.05 5.07 -41.26
CA GLU A 113 -3.75 4.84 -40.64
C GLU A 113 -3.94 4.17 -39.27
N VAL A 114 -3.45 2.95 -39.13
CA VAL A 114 -3.39 2.23 -37.86
C VAL A 114 -1.98 2.39 -37.31
N ARG A 115 -1.87 3.02 -36.14
CA ARG A 115 -0.59 3.25 -35.46
C ARG A 115 -0.49 2.34 -34.24
N GLU A 116 0.53 1.49 -34.24
CA GLU A 116 0.85 0.61 -33.13
C GLU A 116 2.07 1.16 -32.39
N ARG A 117 1.85 1.53 -31.12
CA ARG A 117 2.88 2.05 -30.22
C ARG A 117 2.99 1.14 -29.02
N LEU A 118 4.12 0.43 -28.92
CA LEU A 118 4.37 -0.53 -27.85
C LEU A 118 5.72 -0.30 -27.21
N LEU A 119 5.80 -0.60 -25.92
CA LEU A 119 7.01 -0.60 -25.13
C LEU A 119 7.24 -2.01 -24.58
N CYS A 120 8.46 -2.52 -24.68
CA CYS A 120 8.85 -3.84 -24.20
C CYS A 120 9.82 -3.69 -23.03
N PHE A 121 9.55 -4.41 -21.94
CA PHE A 121 10.32 -4.39 -20.70
C PHE A 121 10.65 -5.81 -20.25
N GLU A 122 11.61 -5.94 -19.33
CA GLU A 122 11.80 -7.20 -18.60
C GLU A 122 10.52 -7.57 -17.83
N TYR A 123 10.22 -8.86 -17.74
CA TYR A 123 9.09 -9.35 -16.96
C TYR A 123 9.49 -9.56 -15.49
N ILE A 124 8.69 -9.03 -14.58
CA ILE A 124 8.91 -9.12 -13.12
C ILE A 124 7.83 -10.00 -12.50
N SER A 125 8.25 -11.09 -11.86
CA SER A 125 7.43 -12.26 -11.53
C SER A 125 6.55 -12.13 -10.29
N ASN A 126 7.03 -11.49 -9.22
CA ASN A 126 6.29 -11.40 -7.96
C ASN A 126 5.23 -10.28 -7.94
N GLY A 127 5.06 -9.57 -9.05
CA GLY A 127 4.06 -8.53 -9.23
C GLY A 127 4.35 -7.29 -8.40
N SER A 128 3.30 -6.51 -8.11
CA SER A 128 3.42 -5.23 -7.41
C SER A 128 3.62 -5.37 -5.90
N LEU A 129 4.31 -4.39 -5.31
CA LEU A 129 4.51 -4.26 -3.87
C LEU A 129 3.18 -4.16 -3.10
N GLN A 130 2.14 -3.60 -3.73
CA GLN A 130 0.79 -3.47 -3.15
C GLN A 130 0.28 -4.78 -2.54
N LYS A 131 0.61 -5.94 -3.12
CA LYS A 131 0.18 -7.27 -2.64
C LYS A 131 0.81 -7.68 -1.31
N TYR A 132 1.89 -7.03 -0.91
CA TYR A 132 2.71 -7.39 0.25
C TYR A 132 2.60 -6.40 1.40
N LEU A 133 1.88 -5.29 1.21
CA LEU A 133 1.66 -4.29 2.25
C LEU A 133 0.75 -4.86 3.33
N THR A 134 1.29 -4.92 4.53
CA THR A 134 0.67 -5.51 5.70
C THR A 134 1.21 -4.82 6.95
N ASP A 135 0.48 -4.89 8.05
CA ASP A 135 0.92 -4.31 9.32
C ASP A 135 2.19 -4.97 9.87
N GLU A 136 2.70 -4.41 10.96
CA GLU A 136 3.95 -4.80 11.61
C GLU A 136 3.93 -6.26 12.07
N LEU A 137 2.76 -6.77 12.45
CA LEU A 137 2.60 -8.09 13.05
C LEU A 137 2.58 -9.22 12.02
N ARG A 138 2.44 -8.92 10.72
CA ARG A 138 2.24 -9.95 9.67
C ARG A 138 3.00 -9.67 8.36
N GLY A 139 2.87 -10.60 7.40
CA GLY A 139 3.43 -10.46 6.05
C GLY A 139 4.96 -10.41 6.03
N LEU A 140 5.56 -9.49 5.27
CA LEU A 140 7.01 -9.43 5.10
C LEU A 140 7.76 -9.14 6.40
N GLU A 141 8.85 -9.86 6.64
CA GLU A 141 9.78 -9.60 7.74
C GLU A 141 10.55 -8.29 7.52
N TRP A 142 10.94 -7.63 8.62
CA TRP A 142 11.57 -6.31 8.58
C TRP A 142 12.76 -6.24 7.62
N ASN A 143 13.66 -7.22 7.64
CA ASN A 143 14.84 -7.23 6.78
C ASN A 143 14.48 -7.14 5.28
N THR A 144 13.40 -7.81 4.85
CA THR A 144 12.92 -7.71 3.47
C THR A 144 12.30 -6.35 3.21
N ARG A 145 11.48 -5.82 4.13
CA ARG A 145 10.89 -4.47 4.00
C ARG A 145 11.97 -3.38 3.90
N TYR A 146 13.01 -3.46 4.73
CA TYR A 146 14.12 -2.53 4.71
C TYR A 146 14.91 -2.59 3.39
N LYS A 147 15.20 -3.80 2.88
CA LYS A 147 15.82 -3.96 1.56
C LYS A 147 14.98 -3.37 0.43
N ILE A 148 13.66 -3.50 0.53
CA ILE A 148 12.72 -2.87 -0.41
C ILE A 148 12.79 -1.34 -0.31
N ILE A 149 12.67 -0.76 0.89
CA ILE A 149 12.79 0.69 1.11
C ILE A 149 14.11 1.21 0.51
N ARG A 150 15.21 0.53 0.82
CA ARG A 150 16.54 0.87 0.32
C ARG A 150 16.60 0.80 -1.21
N GLY A 151 16.12 -0.28 -1.81
CA GLY A 151 16.13 -0.44 -3.26
C GLY A 151 15.29 0.62 -3.97
N ILE A 152 14.13 0.98 -3.43
CA ILE A 152 13.32 2.09 -3.96
C ILE A 152 14.10 3.41 -3.88
N CYS A 153 14.78 3.68 -2.76
CA CYS A 153 15.60 4.88 -2.61
C CYS A 153 16.76 4.92 -3.62
N GLU A 154 17.44 3.78 -3.83
CA GLU A 154 18.53 3.66 -4.83
C GLU A 154 18.00 3.89 -6.26
N GLY A 155 16.86 3.28 -6.61
CA GLY A 155 16.22 3.50 -7.90
C GLY A 155 15.79 4.94 -8.13
N LEU A 156 15.14 5.55 -7.14
CA LEU A 156 14.69 6.95 -7.23
C LEU A 156 15.88 7.92 -7.25
N HIS A 157 16.98 7.60 -6.55
CA HIS A 157 18.21 8.39 -6.61
C HIS A 157 18.78 8.41 -8.02
N HIS A 158 18.86 7.26 -8.69
CA HIS A 158 19.30 7.16 -10.08
C HIS A 158 18.42 8.02 -11.00
N LEU A 159 17.09 7.91 -10.87
CA LEU A 159 16.13 8.69 -11.67
C LEU A 159 16.30 10.20 -11.45
N HIS A 160 16.29 10.67 -10.20
CA HIS A 160 16.34 12.10 -9.88
C HIS A 160 17.71 12.70 -10.15
N LYS A 161 18.80 12.04 -9.74
CA LYS A 161 20.14 12.64 -9.74
C LYS A 161 20.87 12.43 -11.04
N GLU A 162 20.84 11.21 -11.58
CA GLU A 162 21.62 10.84 -12.76
C GLU A 162 20.85 11.07 -14.06
N LYS A 163 19.53 10.83 -14.04
CA LYS A 163 18.68 10.95 -15.23
C LYS A 163 17.84 12.22 -15.29
N GLN A 164 17.70 12.95 -14.18
CA GLN A 164 16.84 14.13 -14.07
C GLN A 164 15.37 13.85 -14.46
N ILE A 165 14.87 12.67 -14.08
CA ILE A 165 13.50 12.21 -14.37
C ILE A 165 12.64 12.34 -13.11
N TYR A 166 11.47 12.99 -13.25
CA TYR A 166 10.38 12.93 -12.25
C TYR A 166 9.52 11.71 -12.53
N HIS A 167 9.20 10.90 -11.53
CA HIS A 167 8.32 9.75 -11.69
C HIS A 167 6.83 10.15 -11.78
N MET A 168 6.39 11.02 -10.88
CA MET A 168 5.06 11.62 -10.76
C MET A 168 3.89 10.68 -10.41
N ASP A 169 4.00 9.37 -10.64
CA ASP A 169 3.01 8.37 -10.16
C ASP A 169 3.66 7.27 -9.31
N LEU A 170 4.54 7.66 -8.38
CA LEU A 170 5.20 6.66 -7.54
C LEU A 170 4.18 6.11 -6.52
N LYS A 171 3.93 4.80 -6.56
CA LYS A 171 2.99 4.09 -5.67
C LYS A 171 3.38 2.61 -5.58
N PRO A 172 2.87 1.84 -4.60
CA PRO A 172 3.17 0.42 -4.48
C PRO A 172 2.79 -0.41 -5.72
N ASP A 173 1.75 -0.04 -6.48
CA ASP A 173 1.42 -0.70 -7.75
C ASP A 173 2.52 -0.57 -8.81
N ASN A 174 3.25 0.56 -8.79
CA ASN A 174 4.33 0.89 -9.72
C ASN A 174 5.72 0.49 -9.20
N ILE A 175 5.77 -0.32 -8.13
CA ILE A 175 6.99 -0.94 -7.62
C ILE A 175 6.81 -2.45 -7.75
N LEU A 176 7.47 -3.05 -8.73
CA LEU A 176 7.43 -4.49 -8.93
C LEU A 176 8.51 -5.19 -8.13
N LEU A 177 8.30 -6.44 -7.75
CA LEU A 177 9.27 -7.24 -7.02
C LEU A 177 9.74 -8.43 -7.88
N ASP A 178 11.05 -8.61 -8.01
CA ASP A 178 11.59 -9.79 -8.69
C ASP A 178 11.61 -11.03 -7.79
N ASN A 179 12.15 -12.14 -8.31
CA ASN A 179 12.24 -13.42 -7.60
C ASN A 179 12.99 -13.33 -6.26
N ASP A 180 13.92 -12.38 -6.14
CA ASP A 180 14.74 -12.16 -4.94
C ASP A 180 14.16 -11.05 -4.03
N MET A 181 12.92 -10.62 -4.31
CA MET A 181 12.23 -9.52 -3.64
C MET A 181 12.96 -8.17 -3.77
N VAL A 182 13.77 -8.00 -4.81
CA VAL A 182 14.39 -6.72 -5.13
C VAL A 182 13.35 -5.83 -5.81
N PRO A 183 13.14 -4.59 -5.33
CA PRO A 183 12.15 -3.69 -5.91
C PRO A 183 12.65 -3.08 -7.20
N LYS A 184 11.73 -2.94 -8.17
CA LYS A 184 11.96 -2.27 -9.44
C LYS A 184 10.86 -1.26 -9.73
N ILE A 185 11.23 0.01 -9.83
CA ILE A 185 10.33 1.11 -10.18
C ILE A 185 9.92 0.97 -11.66
N THR A 186 8.63 1.12 -11.95
CA THR A 186 8.05 1.00 -13.29
C THR A 186 7.00 2.08 -13.55
N ASP A 187 6.46 2.08 -14.78
CA ASP A 187 5.37 2.95 -15.24
C ASP A 187 5.70 4.45 -15.27
N PHE A 188 6.64 4.79 -16.15
CA PHE A 188 7.10 6.15 -16.43
C PHE A 188 6.14 6.96 -17.33
N GLY A 189 4.89 6.54 -17.54
CA GLY A 189 3.97 7.16 -18.50
C GLY A 189 3.65 8.64 -18.22
N LEU A 190 3.80 9.06 -16.95
CA LEU A 190 3.65 10.46 -16.53
C LEU A 190 4.99 11.19 -16.34
N SER A 191 6.11 10.48 -16.48
CA SER A 191 7.44 11.02 -16.21
C SER A 191 7.82 12.12 -17.20
N ARG A 192 8.68 13.05 -16.74
CA ARG A 192 9.14 14.21 -17.51
C ARG A 192 10.62 14.47 -17.23
N LEU A 193 11.32 15.06 -18.21
CA LEU A 193 12.75 15.40 -18.16
C LEU A 193 13.03 16.88 -17.82
N ASP A 194 12.03 17.78 -17.91
CA ASP A 194 12.24 19.23 -17.72
C ASP A 194 11.05 19.89 -16.99
N GLU A 195 11.36 20.75 -16.02
CA GLU A 195 10.39 21.65 -15.35
C GLU A 195 9.79 22.67 -16.31
N LYS A 196 10.49 23.01 -17.40
CA LYS A 196 10.08 24.05 -18.35
C LYS A 196 9.01 23.61 -19.35
N SER A 197 8.61 22.33 -19.39
CA SER A 197 7.40 21.93 -20.10
C SER A 197 6.18 22.38 -19.31
N LYS A 198 5.91 23.70 -19.31
CA LYS A 198 4.69 24.36 -18.81
C LYS A 198 3.46 24.03 -19.67
N THR A 199 3.34 22.81 -20.15
CA THR A 199 2.02 22.29 -20.45
C THR A 199 1.47 21.83 -19.12
N MET A 200 0.77 22.74 -18.44
CA MET A 200 -0.31 22.32 -17.55
C MET A 200 -1.17 21.38 -18.39
N SER A 201 -1.00 20.06 -18.24
CA SER A 201 -2.02 19.15 -18.74
C SER A 201 -3.28 19.52 -17.97
N GLU A 202 -4.33 19.91 -18.69
CA GLU A 202 -5.64 20.15 -18.08
C GLU A 202 -6.13 18.89 -17.33
N GLU A 203 -5.64 17.74 -17.76
CA GLU A 203 -5.73 16.44 -17.10
C GLU A 203 -4.62 16.26 -16.04
N ARG A 204 -5.00 16.33 -14.76
CA ARG A 204 -4.14 16.00 -13.62
C ARG A 204 -4.10 14.48 -13.47
N HIS A 205 -2.93 13.89 -13.64
CA HIS A 205 -2.75 12.45 -13.61
C HIS A 205 -1.96 12.05 -12.36
N GLY A 206 -2.56 11.25 -11.49
CA GLY A 206 -1.85 10.71 -10.34
C GLY A 206 -2.77 9.94 -9.41
N SER A 207 -2.19 9.01 -8.66
CA SER A 207 -2.95 8.09 -7.82
C SER A 207 -3.33 8.70 -6.46
N LEU A 208 -4.64 8.75 -6.19
CA LEU A 208 -5.20 9.23 -4.94
C LEU A 208 -4.57 8.50 -3.74
N GLY A 209 -4.15 9.27 -2.73
CA GLY A 209 -3.48 8.75 -1.54
C GLY A 209 -1.96 8.66 -1.62
N TYR A 210 -1.33 8.85 -2.79
CA TYR A 210 0.15 8.99 -2.91
C TYR A 210 0.58 10.33 -3.50
N CYS A 211 -0.32 11.02 -4.21
CA CYS A 211 -0.03 12.31 -4.81
C CYS A 211 0.22 13.43 -3.80
N ALA A 212 1.25 14.21 -4.08
CA ALA A 212 1.58 15.39 -3.29
C ALA A 212 0.49 16.48 -3.40
N PRO A 213 0.18 17.19 -2.31
CA PRO A 213 -0.89 18.17 -2.29
C PRO A 213 -0.65 19.32 -3.27
N GLU A 214 0.58 19.80 -3.42
CA GLU A 214 0.89 20.87 -4.37
C GLU A 214 0.66 20.48 -5.83
N TYR A 215 0.82 19.19 -6.16
CA TYR A 215 0.54 18.66 -7.48
C TYR A 215 -0.96 18.58 -7.73
N LEU A 216 -1.73 18.03 -6.79
CA LEU A 216 -3.19 17.93 -6.88
C LEU A 216 -3.85 19.32 -7.03
N HIS A 217 -3.42 20.29 -6.22
CA HIS A 217 -4.05 21.62 -6.18
C HIS A 217 -3.56 22.56 -7.30
N LYS A 218 -2.27 22.51 -7.63
CA LYS A 218 -1.62 23.54 -8.48
C LYS A 218 -0.94 22.97 -9.73
N GLY A 219 -0.98 21.65 -9.95
CA GLY A 219 -0.30 20.98 -11.07
C GLY A 219 1.23 21.12 -11.02
N LYS A 220 1.81 21.45 -9.85
CA LYS A 220 3.25 21.69 -9.72
C LYS A 220 3.99 20.36 -9.64
N MET A 221 4.74 20.04 -10.70
CA MET A 221 5.65 18.90 -10.73
C MET A 221 6.98 19.28 -10.09
N SER A 222 7.56 18.38 -9.30
CA SER A 222 8.89 18.56 -8.73
C SER A 222 9.44 17.22 -8.24
N PHE A 223 10.77 17.13 -8.05
CA PHE A 223 11.38 15.99 -7.36
C PHE A 223 10.79 15.81 -5.94
N LYS A 224 10.35 16.91 -5.30
CA LYS A 224 9.71 16.87 -3.97
C LYS A 224 8.34 16.21 -3.98
N SER A 225 7.67 16.14 -5.13
CA SER A 225 6.38 15.45 -5.26
C SER A 225 6.57 13.93 -5.24
N ASP A 226 7.63 13.42 -5.88
CA ASP A 226 8.05 12.01 -5.75
C ASP A 226 8.50 11.69 -4.31
N MET A 227 9.17 12.63 -3.64
CA MET A 227 9.55 12.43 -2.23
C MET A 227 8.33 12.28 -1.32
N TYR A 228 7.25 13.01 -1.58
CA TYR A 228 5.99 12.83 -0.83
C TYR A 228 5.40 11.44 -1.02
N SER A 229 5.36 10.98 -2.26
CA SER A 229 4.90 9.62 -2.60
C SER A 229 5.76 8.56 -1.92
N LEU A 230 7.09 8.73 -1.95
CA LEU A 230 8.04 7.86 -1.27
C LEU A 230 7.81 7.83 0.25
N GLY A 231 7.51 8.98 0.87
CA GLY A 231 7.20 9.08 2.29
C GLY A 231 6.04 8.17 2.68
N ILE A 232 4.94 8.23 1.93
CA ILE A 232 3.76 7.39 2.16
C ILE A 232 4.09 5.90 1.97
N ILE A 233 4.86 5.55 0.93
CA ILE A 233 5.28 4.16 0.70
C ILE A 233 6.15 3.64 1.85
N ILE A 234 7.07 4.46 2.37
CA ILE A 234 7.89 4.10 3.53
C ILE A 234 7.02 3.89 4.76
N ILE A 235 6.09 4.82 5.02
CA ILE A 235 5.15 4.71 6.14
C ILE A 235 4.37 3.40 6.03
N GLU A 236 3.78 3.11 4.87
CA GLU A 236 2.98 1.91 4.64
C GLU A 236 3.80 0.61 4.71
N LEU A 237 5.07 0.64 4.29
CA LEU A 237 6.00 -0.46 4.49
C LEU A 237 6.34 -0.67 5.97
N VAL A 238 6.42 0.38 6.77
CA VAL A 238 6.75 0.27 8.19
C VAL A 238 5.54 -0.12 9.03
N THR A 239 4.36 0.45 8.77
CA THR A 239 3.16 0.35 9.62
C THR A 239 2.04 -0.51 9.03
N GLY A 240 2.05 -0.76 7.72
CA GLY A 240 0.95 -1.38 6.98
C GLY A 240 -0.25 -0.46 6.69
N GLY A 241 -0.18 0.81 7.06
CA GLY A 241 -1.19 1.82 6.77
C GLY A 241 -0.59 3.07 6.13
N LYS A 242 -1.41 3.85 5.40
CA LYS A 242 -0.96 5.08 4.73
C LYS A 242 -0.82 6.28 5.66
N GLU A 243 -1.46 6.22 6.81
CA GLU A 243 -1.45 7.27 7.83
C GLU A 243 -0.63 6.80 9.03
N ILE A 244 0.22 7.68 9.54
CA ILE A 244 0.82 7.49 10.87
C ILE A 244 -0.26 7.88 11.87
N ARG A 245 -0.76 6.85 12.56
CA ARG A 245 -1.49 7.04 13.82
C ARG A 245 -0.55 7.77 14.76
N SER A 246 -1.06 8.76 15.49
CA SER A 246 -0.32 9.76 16.27
C SER A 246 0.79 9.26 17.21
N ASP A 247 0.98 7.96 17.39
CA ASP A 247 1.98 7.36 18.26
C ASP A 247 2.95 6.42 17.52
N ASN A 248 4.19 6.88 17.35
CA ASN A 248 5.30 6.10 16.80
C ASN A 248 5.73 4.93 17.73
N ASN A 249 5.43 5.01 19.04
CA ASN A 249 5.86 4.01 20.02
C ASN A 249 5.12 2.69 19.82
N ASN A 250 3.82 2.75 19.55
CA ASN A 250 3.00 1.61 19.15
C ASN A 250 3.60 0.80 17.98
N VAL A 251 4.13 1.47 16.95
CA VAL A 251 4.72 0.81 15.78
C VAL A 251 5.99 0.04 16.15
N LEU A 252 6.91 0.69 16.87
CA LEU A 252 8.16 0.07 17.34
C LEU A 252 7.89 -1.10 18.28
N ARG A 253 6.89 -0.96 19.16
CA ARG A 253 6.43 -2.01 20.08
C ARG A 253 5.86 -3.23 19.35
N ARG A 254 5.05 -3.04 18.31
CA ARG A 254 4.52 -4.14 17.48
C ARG A 254 5.65 -4.88 16.75
N TRP A 255 6.62 -4.17 16.17
CA TRP A 255 7.81 -4.79 15.58
C TRP A 255 8.63 -5.58 16.60
N ARG A 256 8.87 -4.99 17.78
CA ARG A 256 9.58 -5.64 18.89
C ARG A 256 8.90 -6.94 19.31
N HIS A 257 7.58 -6.91 19.47
CA HIS A 257 6.78 -8.09 19.80
C HIS A 257 6.98 -9.22 18.78
N ARG A 258 6.90 -8.90 17.48
CA ARG A 258 7.12 -9.88 16.40
C ARG A 258 8.55 -10.44 16.39
N TRP A 259 9.56 -9.60 16.61
CA TRP A 259 10.95 -10.05 16.66
C TRP A 259 11.24 -10.93 17.87
N LYS A 260 10.67 -10.62 19.04
CA LYS A 260 10.77 -11.46 20.24
C LYS A 260 10.20 -12.85 19.99
N LYS A 261 9.02 -12.93 19.35
CA LYS A 261 8.38 -14.21 18.99
C LYS A 261 9.22 -15.05 18.01
N THR A 262 9.98 -14.39 17.13
CA THR A 262 10.78 -15.06 16.09
C THR A 262 12.27 -15.21 16.44
N GLY A 263 12.71 -14.65 17.57
CA GLY A 263 14.13 -14.62 17.97
C GLY A 263 15.03 -13.76 17.09
N LYS A 264 14.47 -12.76 16.38
CA LYS A 264 15.18 -11.93 15.39
C LYS A 264 15.44 -10.48 15.84
N GLU A 265 15.25 -10.19 17.13
CA GLU A 265 15.41 -8.85 17.68
C GLU A 265 16.88 -8.42 17.59
N THR A 266 17.13 -7.26 16.98
CA THR A 266 18.48 -6.67 16.92
C THR A 266 18.41 -5.16 17.16
N PRO A 267 19.45 -4.57 17.80
CA PRO A 267 19.60 -3.12 17.91
C PRO A 267 19.46 -2.40 16.57
N LEU A 268 20.05 -2.98 15.52
CA LEU A 268 20.05 -2.42 14.19
C LEU A 268 18.63 -2.37 13.60
N ALA A 269 17.84 -3.43 13.75
CA ALA A 269 16.47 -3.46 13.25
C ALA A 269 15.60 -2.37 13.90
N TYR A 270 15.75 -2.17 15.21
CA TYR A 270 15.06 -1.11 15.94
C TYR A 270 15.41 0.28 15.39
N GLN A 271 16.72 0.57 15.26
CA GLN A 271 17.22 1.83 14.72
C GLN A 271 16.75 2.05 13.27
N GLN A 272 16.76 1.00 12.45
CA GLN A 272 16.26 1.05 11.08
C GLN A 272 14.77 1.40 11.03
N VAL A 273 13.92 0.74 11.83
CA VAL A 273 12.48 1.04 11.89
C VAL A 273 12.27 2.50 12.30
N ALA A 274 12.83 2.91 13.43
CA ALA A 274 12.67 4.27 13.95
C ALA A 274 13.10 5.33 12.94
N LYS A 275 14.24 5.11 12.27
CA LYS A 275 14.74 6.06 11.27
C LYS A 275 13.92 6.07 9.99
N CYS A 276 13.40 4.92 9.55
CA CYS A 276 12.49 4.86 8.41
C CYS A 276 11.18 5.60 8.69
N LEU A 277 10.60 5.49 9.90
CA LEU A 277 9.43 6.27 10.33
C LEU A 277 9.69 7.77 10.27
N GLU A 278 10.78 8.22 10.91
CA GLU A 278 11.19 9.63 10.94
C GLU A 278 11.33 10.20 9.52
N ILE A 279 12.03 9.47 8.65
CA ILE A 279 12.22 9.86 7.26
C ILE A 279 10.90 9.86 6.48
N GLY A 280 10.06 8.85 6.67
CA GLY A 280 8.74 8.75 6.06
C GLY A 280 7.90 9.99 6.35
N LEU A 281 7.87 10.42 7.62
CA LEU A 281 7.20 11.64 8.06
C LEU A 281 7.75 12.90 7.40
N LEU A 282 9.06 13.07 7.35
CA LEU A 282 9.70 14.23 6.72
C LEU A 282 9.42 14.32 5.23
N CYS A 283 9.43 13.18 4.55
CA CYS A 283 9.02 13.06 3.16
C CYS A 283 7.54 13.44 2.97
N HIS A 284 6.68 13.10 3.94
CA HIS A 284 5.24 13.37 3.94
C HIS A 284 4.86 14.81 4.34
N GLU A 285 5.82 15.70 4.60
CA GLU A 285 5.54 17.12 4.92
C GLU A 285 4.66 17.79 3.85
N ILE A 286 3.65 18.56 4.27
CA ILE A 286 2.74 19.25 3.34
C ILE A 286 3.50 20.28 2.50
N GLU A 287 4.44 21.00 3.13
CA GLU A 287 5.24 22.03 2.47
C GLU A 287 6.43 21.40 1.71
N PRO A 288 6.49 21.49 0.36
CA PRO A 288 7.52 20.79 -0.42
C PRO A 288 8.95 21.21 -0.09
N THR A 289 9.14 22.44 0.39
CA THR A 289 10.48 22.96 0.75
C THR A 289 11.08 22.25 1.96
N LYS A 290 10.25 21.74 2.89
CA LYS A 290 10.68 21.00 4.09
C LYS A 290 11.07 19.56 3.80
N ARG A 291 10.52 18.95 2.75
CA ARG A 291 10.83 17.56 2.38
C ARG A 291 12.32 17.40 2.07
N PRO A 292 12.98 16.28 2.43
CA PRO A 292 14.35 16.05 2.00
C PRO A 292 14.42 15.82 0.50
N TYR A 293 15.64 15.86 -0.04
CA TYR A 293 15.91 15.31 -1.36
C TYR A 293 16.45 13.89 -1.25
N ILE A 294 16.29 13.10 -2.32
CA ILE A 294 16.65 11.68 -2.33
C ILE A 294 18.12 11.37 -1.96
N TRP A 295 19.08 12.27 -2.23
CA TRP A 295 20.47 12.04 -1.83
C TRP A 295 20.66 12.08 -0.31
N HIS A 296 19.83 12.83 0.43
CA HIS A 296 19.85 12.80 1.90
C HIS A 296 19.43 11.42 2.40
N MET A 297 18.43 10.80 1.77
CA MET A 297 17.97 9.44 2.09
C MET A 297 19.10 8.42 1.94
N ILE A 298 19.82 8.48 0.82
CA ILE A 298 20.95 7.59 0.54
C ILE A 298 22.07 7.78 1.58
N HIS A 299 22.32 9.02 1.99
CA HIS A 299 23.29 9.29 3.04
C HIS A 299 22.87 8.65 4.37
N VAL A 300 21.61 8.86 4.80
CA VAL A 300 21.12 8.30 6.06
C VAL A 300 21.12 6.77 6.04
N ILE A 301 20.70 6.13 4.94
CA ILE A 301 20.77 4.67 4.80
C ILE A 301 22.22 4.19 4.97
N ARG A 302 23.19 4.85 4.34
CA ARG A 302 24.61 4.51 4.47
C ARG A 302 25.15 4.73 5.88
N GLU A 303 24.69 5.76 6.58
CA GLU A 303 25.06 5.99 7.99
C GLU A 303 24.55 4.86 8.89
N ILE A 304 23.29 4.45 8.72
CA ILE A 304 22.70 3.32 9.47
C ILE A 304 23.47 2.01 9.20
N GLU A 305 23.86 1.76 7.95
CA GLU A 305 24.60 0.55 7.56
C GLU A 305 26.10 0.58 7.94
N GLY A 306 26.71 1.77 7.98
CA GLY A 306 28.15 1.95 8.23
C GLY A 306 28.51 2.19 9.70
N ALA A 307 27.57 2.66 10.52
CA ALA A 307 27.83 2.92 11.93
C ALA A 307 27.63 1.64 12.77
N ASN A 308 28.70 1.14 13.37
CA ASN A 308 28.65 0.34 14.60
C ASN A 308 28.16 1.20 15.79
N GLY A 309 26.98 1.81 15.69
CA GLY A 309 26.29 2.47 16.80
C GLY A 309 26.80 3.85 17.23
N LYS A 310 27.33 4.69 16.32
CA LYS A 310 27.56 6.12 16.60
C LYS A 310 26.90 6.99 15.53
N LEU A 311 25.73 7.54 15.86
CA LEU A 311 25.10 8.60 15.07
C LEU A 311 25.97 9.86 15.12
N SER A 312 26.01 10.62 14.02
CA SER A 312 26.61 11.94 13.99
C SER A 312 25.62 12.98 14.54
N ASN A 313 26.05 13.80 15.51
CA ASN A 313 25.24 14.85 16.15
C ASN A 313 24.84 16.02 15.21
N ALA A 314 25.13 15.92 13.92
CA ALA A 314 24.92 17.02 12.97
C ALA A 314 23.44 17.24 12.61
N TYR A 315 22.56 16.27 12.91
CA TYR A 315 21.14 16.30 12.53
C TYR A 315 20.18 16.20 13.71
N GLU A 316 20.67 16.06 14.95
CA GLU A 316 19.87 15.98 16.19
C GLU A 316 19.02 17.24 16.48
N HIS A 317 19.33 18.37 15.83
CA HIS A 317 18.58 19.62 16.02
C HIS A 317 17.36 19.79 15.11
N ALA A 318 17.22 18.98 14.05
CA ALA A 318 16.08 19.04 13.13
C ALA A 318 15.03 17.96 13.40
N PHE A 319 15.40 16.92 14.13
CA PHE A 319 14.62 15.70 14.31
C PHE A 319 14.45 15.46 15.80
N GLY A 320 13.20 15.50 16.27
CA GLY A 320 12.85 15.29 17.67
C GLY A 320 13.55 14.06 18.25
N GLN A 321 13.94 14.15 19.51
CA GLN A 321 14.64 13.08 20.22
C GLN A 321 13.82 11.79 20.18
N ILE A 322 14.32 10.76 19.50
CA ILE A 322 13.91 9.38 19.77
C ILE A 322 15.15 8.70 20.32
N SER A 323 15.13 8.42 21.63
CA SER A 323 16.21 7.71 22.32
C SER A 323 16.44 6.36 21.61
N PRO A 324 17.69 6.01 21.26
CA PRO A 324 17.97 4.76 20.54
C PRO A 324 17.75 3.50 21.38
N TYR A 325 17.50 3.64 22.68
CA TYR A 325 17.12 2.58 23.59
C TYR A 325 16.39 3.18 24.79
N SER A 326 15.07 3.10 24.80
CA SER A 326 14.31 3.08 26.06
C SER A 326 13.57 1.75 26.14
N GLU A 327 13.49 1.21 27.35
CA GLU A 327 12.52 0.17 27.70
C GLU A 327 11.11 0.79 27.62
N ASP A 328 10.68 1.19 26.41
CA ASP A 328 9.52 2.07 26.16
C ASP A 328 8.16 1.45 26.51
N ASP A 329 8.11 0.15 26.80
CA ASP A 329 6.86 -0.50 27.13
C ASP A 329 6.62 -0.31 28.64
N MET A 330 5.92 0.76 29.00
CA MET A 330 5.51 1.01 30.39
C MET A 330 4.75 -0.19 30.99
N LEU A 331 4.01 -0.90 30.14
CA LEU A 331 3.36 -2.16 30.46
C LEU A 331 3.68 -3.22 29.39
N GLY A 332 4.16 -4.40 29.79
CA GLY A 332 4.28 -5.53 28.87
C GLY A 332 2.91 -6.12 28.54
N ILE A 333 2.54 -6.21 27.27
CA ILE A 333 1.21 -6.68 26.83
C ILE A 333 1.37 -7.87 25.88
N GLU A 334 0.72 -8.98 26.19
CA GLU A 334 0.75 -10.19 25.36
C GLU A 334 -0.57 -10.98 25.43
N PRO A 335 -1.15 -11.39 24.29
CA PRO A 335 -0.72 -11.12 22.91
C PRO A 335 -1.19 -9.73 22.42
N LEU A 336 -0.50 -9.16 21.42
CA LEU A 336 -0.96 -7.93 20.73
C LEU A 336 -2.06 -8.19 19.68
N GLN A 337 -2.25 -9.46 19.31
CA GLN A 337 -3.32 -9.94 18.45
C GLN A 337 -4.17 -10.96 19.21
N LEU A 338 -5.44 -10.62 19.43
CA LEU A 338 -6.41 -11.45 20.12
C LEU A 338 -7.12 -12.36 19.12
N HIS A 339 -7.15 -13.66 19.41
CA HIS A 339 -7.76 -14.67 18.54
C HIS A 339 -9.05 -15.20 19.18
N PHE A 340 -10.17 -15.07 18.47
CA PHE A 340 -11.48 -15.57 18.89
C PHE A 340 -11.97 -16.67 17.93
N PRO A 341 -12.24 -17.89 18.43
CA PRO A 341 -12.91 -18.92 17.65
C PRO A 341 -14.38 -18.52 17.45
N PHE A 342 -14.72 -18.02 16.27
CA PHE A 342 -16.04 -17.48 16.00
C PHE A 342 -17.11 -18.58 15.92
N GLU A 343 -18.06 -18.51 16.84
CA GLU A 343 -19.23 -19.38 16.87
C GLU A 343 -20.51 -18.54 17.01
N LEU A 344 -21.48 -18.83 16.13
CA LEU A 344 -22.74 -18.10 16.07
C LEU A 344 -23.49 -18.26 17.41
N ASN A 345 -24.02 -17.14 17.94
CA ASN A 345 -24.77 -17.10 19.19
C ASN A 345 -24.05 -17.65 20.44
N LYS A 346 -22.71 -17.73 20.43
CA LYS A 346 -21.92 -18.09 21.61
C LYS A 346 -21.04 -16.94 22.05
N GLN A 347 -20.80 -16.89 23.37
CA GLN A 347 -19.74 -16.05 23.93
C GLN A 347 -18.39 -16.69 23.64
N MET A 348 -17.40 -15.84 23.41
CA MET A 348 -16.03 -16.27 23.15
C MET A 348 -15.11 -15.44 24.03
N SER A 349 -14.15 -16.08 24.69
CA SER A 349 -13.18 -15.37 25.52
C SER A 349 -11.75 -15.66 25.09
N CYS A 350 -10.87 -14.69 25.38
CA CYS A 350 -9.43 -14.86 25.32
C CYS A 350 -8.80 -14.15 26.53
N THR A 351 -7.54 -14.49 26.82
CA THR A 351 -6.81 -13.90 27.94
C THR A 351 -5.70 -12.99 27.43
N LEU A 352 -5.71 -11.75 27.92
CA LEU A 352 -4.65 -10.78 27.75
C LEU A 352 -3.80 -10.74 29.02
N LYS A 353 -2.48 -10.85 28.87
CA LYS A 353 -1.54 -10.78 29.99
C LYS A 353 -0.85 -9.42 30.00
N LEU A 354 -0.97 -8.75 31.14
CA LEU A 354 -0.30 -7.49 31.45
C LEU A 354 0.88 -7.79 32.39
N THR A 355 2.03 -7.19 32.13
CA THR A 355 3.27 -7.37 32.90
C THR A 355 3.86 -6.00 33.25
N ASN A 356 3.88 -5.65 34.53
CA ASN A 356 4.63 -4.47 34.98
C ASN A 356 6.08 -4.90 35.22
N GLY A 357 6.99 -4.46 34.35
CA GLY A 357 8.43 -4.70 34.49
C GLY A 357 9.16 -3.67 35.34
N MET A 358 8.50 -2.55 35.64
CA MET A 358 9.08 -1.39 36.31
C MET A 358 9.07 -1.53 37.83
N ASP A 359 9.78 -0.61 38.49
CA ASP A 359 9.84 -0.50 39.95
C ASP A 359 8.73 0.40 40.55
N SER A 360 7.88 1.00 39.70
CA SER A 360 6.71 1.81 40.10
C SER A 360 5.39 1.05 39.94
N TYR A 361 4.29 1.59 40.48
CA TYR A 361 2.94 1.05 40.28
C TYR A 361 2.37 1.59 38.97
N ILE A 362 1.64 0.73 38.25
CA ILE A 362 1.05 1.10 36.95
C ILE A 362 -0.44 0.86 36.98
N ALA A 363 -1.21 1.92 36.76
CA ALA A 363 -2.63 1.82 36.50
C ALA A 363 -2.86 1.47 35.02
N PHE A 364 -3.85 0.63 34.74
CA PHE A 364 -4.26 0.31 33.38
C PHE A 364 -5.78 0.42 33.22
N ASN A 365 -6.22 0.64 31.98
CA ASN A 365 -7.61 0.61 31.57
C ASN A 365 -7.72 0.00 30.16
N VAL A 366 -8.56 -1.03 30.00
CA VAL A 366 -8.85 -1.64 28.70
C VAL A 366 -10.14 -1.03 28.16
N GLU A 367 -10.02 -0.23 27.11
CA GLU A 367 -11.11 0.47 26.45
C GLU A 367 -11.54 -0.27 25.18
N ASN A 368 -12.85 -0.38 24.97
CA ASN A 368 -13.43 -0.93 23.75
C ASN A 368 -13.76 0.20 22.77
N THR A 369 -13.06 0.23 21.64
CA THR A 369 -13.26 1.19 20.55
C THR A 369 -14.08 0.59 19.40
N SER A 370 -14.37 -0.71 19.45
CA SER A 370 -15.16 -1.43 18.44
C SER A 370 -16.66 -1.26 18.65
N PRO A 371 -17.46 -1.29 17.56
CA PRO A 371 -18.91 -1.46 17.66
C PRO A 371 -19.32 -2.84 18.22
N LEU A 372 -18.40 -3.81 18.29
CA LEU A 372 -18.68 -5.12 18.87
C LEU A 372 -18.68 -5.06 20.40
N PRO A 373 -19.60 -5.78 21.06
CA PRO A 373 -19.74 -5.78 22.52
C PRO A 373 -18.68 -6.68 23.18
N TYR A 374 -17.54 -6.10 23.54
CA TYR A 374 -16.54 -6.74 24.40
C TYR A 374 -16.77 -6.43 25.87
N CYS A 375 -16.58 -7.43 26.74
CA CYS A 375 -16.52 -7.28 28.20
C CYS A 375 -15.11 -7.65 28.68
N THR A 376 -14.52 -6.83 29.54
CA THR A 376 -13.16 -7.03 30.06
C THR A 376 -13.17 -7.18 31.57
N GLN A 377 -12.46 -8.18 32.10
CA GLN A 377 -12.39 -8.45 33.53
C GLN A 377 -10.95 -8.75 33.99
N PRO A 378 -10.35 -7.92 34.85
CA PRO A 378 -10.80 -6.57 35.22
C PRO A 378 -10.66 -5.58 34.04
N GLN A 379 -11.61 -4.63 33.92
CA GLN A 379 -11.50 -3.55 32.91
C GLN A 379 -10.38 -2.57 33.23
N LYS A 380 -10.25 -2.20 34.51
CA LYS A 380 -9.20 -1.30 35.02
C LYS A 380 -8.58 -1.89 36.29
N GLY A 381 -7.34 -1.53 36.58
CA GLY A 381 -6.65 -2.01 37.78
C GLY A 381 -5.29 -1.37 37.98
N ILE A 382 -4.61 -1.76 39.06
CA ILE A 382 -3.24 -1.33 39.39
C ILE A 382 -2.35 -2.55 39.48
N LEU A 383 -1.24 -2.55 38.74
CA LEU A 383 -0.19 -3.57 38.85
C LEU A 383 0.93 -3.05 39.75
N SER A 384 1.25 -3.84 40.77
CA SER A 384 2.44 -3.63 41.60
C SER A 384 3.73 -3.75 40.78
N PRO A 385 4.84 -3.18 41.26
CA PRO A 385 6.16 -3.37 40.67
C PRO A 385 6.48 -4.85 40.40
N ARG A 386 7.07 -5.14 39.24
CA ARG A 386 7.53 -6.49 38.85
C ARG A 386 6.45 -7.59 38.92
N SER A 387 5.19 -7.21 38.67
CA SER A 387 4.03 -8.11 38.77
C SER A 387 3.37 -8.40 37.41
N LYS A 388 2.42 -9.34 37.41
CA LYS A 388 1.66 -9.76 36.23
C LYS A 388 0.18 -9.85 36.57
N CYS A 389 -0.67 -9.51 35.61
CA CYS A 389 -2.12 -9.60 35.72
C CYS A 389 -2.69 -10.22 34.44
N ASN A 390 -3.73 -11.05 34.58
CA ASN A 390 -4.49 -11.55 33.44
C ASN A 390 -5.81 -10.78 33.36
N VAL A 391 -6.13 -10.28 32.18
CA VAL A 391 -7.42 -9.67 31.84
C VAL A 391 -8.14 -10.64 30.90
N GLU A 392 -9.31 -11.11 31.32
CA GLU A 392 -10.19 -11.90 30.47
C GLU A 392 -11.02 -10.96 29.59
N ILE A 393 -11.00 -11.18 28.28
CA ILE A 393 -11.74 -10.39 27.31
C ILE A 393 -12.75 -11.31 26.64
N THR A 394 -14.04 -11.00 26.79
CA THR A 394 -15.16 -11.80 26.31
C THR A 394 -15.97 -11.02 25.27
N LEU A 395 -16.02 -11.53 24.04
CA LEU A 395 -16.97 -11.08 23.03
C LEU A 395 -18.34 -11.64 23.35
N GLN A 396 -19.33 -10.77 23.49
CA GLN A 396 -20.72 -11.20 23.70
C GLN A 396 -21.28 -11.86 22.44
N LEU A 397 -22.28 -12.74 22.64
CA LEU A 397 -22.96 -13.48 21.58
C LEU A 397 -23.30 -12.61 20.37
N GLN A 398 -22.97 -13.11 19.18
CA GLN A 398 -23.22 -12.44 17.91
C GLN A 398 -24.26 -13.21 17.09
N GLY A 399 -25.31 -12.51 16.66
CA GLY A 399 -26.35 -13.09 15.80
C GLY A 399 -25.94 -13.26 14.34
N LYS A 400 -24.80 -12.67 13.96
CA LYS A 400 -24.23 -12.73 12.61
C LYS A 400 -22.70 -12.74 12.70
N ALA A 401 -22.04 -13.32 11.71
CA ALA A 401 -20.59 -13.20 11.59
C ALA A 401 -20.20 -11.72 11.41
N PRO A 402 -19.13 -11.25 12.08
CA PRO A 402 -18.55 -9.94 11.79
C PRO A 402 -18.21 -9.84 10.31
N GLY A 403 -18.54 -8.71 9.67
CA GLY A 403 -18.35 -8.52 8.23
C GLY A 403 -16.90 -8.69 7.73
N TYR A 404 -15.92 -8.55 8.63
CA TYR A 404 -14.51 -8.84 8.39
C TYR A 404 -13.96 -9.70 9.51
N MET A 405 -13.26 -10.78 9.14
CA MET A 405 -12.62 -11.72 10.09
C MET A 405 -11.35 -11.16 10.73
N HIS A 406 -10.82 -10.05 10.22
CA HIS A 406 -9.71 -9.34 10.83
C HIS A 406 -10.11 -7.89 11.06
N ARG A 407 -9.91 -7.39 12.28
CA ARG A 407 -10.18 -5.99 12.65
C ARG A 407 -9.03 -5.43 13.47
N SER A 408 -8.51 -4.28 13.05
CA SER A 408 -7.41 -3.61 13.75
C SER A 408 -7.96 -2.50 14.66
N ASN A 409 -7.33 -2.30 15.82
CA ASN A 409 -7.70 -1.29 16.82
C ASN A 409 -9.12 -1.42 17.37
N GLU A 410 -9.52 -2.63 17.75
CA GLU A 410 -10.82 -2.84 18.40
C GLU A 410 -10.79 -2.58 19.90
N LEU A 411 -9.61 -2.75 20.52
CA LEU A 411 -9.40 -2.57 21.95
C LEU A 411 -8.11 -1.78 22.17
N VAL A 412 -8.13 -0.86 23.13
CA VAL A 412 -6.97 -0.05 23.51
C VAL A 412 -6.65 -0.30 24.98
N VAL A 413 -5.39 -0.61 25.28
CA VAL A 413 -4.91 -0.70 26.65
C VAL A 413 -4.18 0.58 26.98
N TRP A 414 -4.80 1.40 27.81
CA TRP A 414 -4.18 2.59 28.39
C TRP A 414 -3.43 2.22 29.66
N SER A 415 -2.32 2.89 29.90
CA SER A 415 -1.56 2.76 31.13
C SER A 415 -1.00 4.10 31.57
N THR A 416 -0.77 4.27 32.88
CA THR A 416 -0.08 5.44 33.45
C THR A 416 0.65 5.09 34.75
N ASP A 417 1.75 5.79 35.02
CA ASP A 417 2.49 5.71 36.29
C ASP A 417 1.67 6.30 37.43
N VAL A 418 1.57 5.57 38.54
CA VAL A 418 0.81 5.98 39.73
C VAL A 418 1.58 5.74 41.02
N ASN A 419 1.25 6.53 42.03
CA ASN A 419 1.81 6.37 43.38
C ASN A 419 1.20 5.15 44.09
N ASP A 420 1.94 4.61 45.06
CA ASP A 420 1.57 3.45 45.90
C ASP A 420 0.33 3.64 46.78
N CYS A 421 -0.14 4.88 46.94
CA CYS A 421 -1.31 5.23 47.75
C CYS A 421 -2.65 5.23 46.99
N LEU A 422 -2.65 5.02 45.66
CA LEU A 422 -3.86 5.14 44.84
C LEU A 422 -4.71 3.85 44.92
N ALA A 423 -6.02 3.97 45.17
CA ALA A 423 -6.93 2.83 45.11
C ALA A 423 -7.48 2.62 43.68
N VAL A 424 -7.90 1.39 43.35
CA VAL A 424 -8.52 1.07 42.04
C VAL A 424 -9.79 1.89 41.79
N GLU A 425 -10.51 2.24 42.86
CA GLU A 425 -11.72 3.06 42.83
C GLU A 425 -11.44 4.49 42.35
N ASP A 426 -10.24 5.01 42.65
CA ASP A 426 -9.81 6.36 42.30
C ASP A 426 -9.33 6.48 40.85
N ILE A 427 -9.16 5.36 40.13
CA ILE A 427 -8.80 5.38 38.71
C ILE A 427 -9.94 6.01 37.91
N THR A 428 -9.66 7.18 37.33
CA THR A 428 -10.58 7.92 36.45
C THR A 428 -10.05 7.93 35.03
N THR A 429 -10.93 8.07 34.04
CA THR A 429 -10.54 8.18 32.63
C THR A 429 -9.59 9.35 32.38
N ASN A 430 -9.76 10.45 33.11
CA ASN A 430 -8.90 11.65 33.01
C ASN A 430 -7.42 11.38 33.30
N MET A 431 -7.10 10.31 34.07
CA MET A 431 -5.71 9.92 34.35
C MET A 431 -4.99 9.43 33.08
N PHE A 432 -5.74 8.98 32.08
CA PHE A 432 -5.23 8.47 30.79
C PHE A 432 -5.37 9.48 29.65
N THR A 433 -5.82 10.72 29.92
CA THR A 433 -6.02 11.74 28.88
C THR A 433 -5.25 13.05 29.12
N ASN A 434 -4.52 13.18 30.23
CA ASN A 434 -3.81 14.41 30.60
C ASN A 434 -2.28 14.23 30.55
N GLU A 435 -1.71 14.30 29.35
CA GLU A 435 -0.28 14.13 29.06
C GLU A 435 0.63 15.17 29.75
N VAL A 436 0.07 16.28 30.24
CA VAL A 436 0.86 17.38 30.83
C VAL A 436 1.32 17.06 32.27
N VAL A 437 0.63 16.15 32.95
CA VAL A 437 0.87 15.85 34.38
C VAL A 437 1.37 14.41 34.58
N ASN A 438 0.93 13.47 33.74
CA ASN A 438 1.25 12.05 33.88
C ASN A 438 1.89 11.51 32.60
N VAL A 439 2.81 10.55 32.75
CA VAL A 439 3.26 9.72 31.62
C VAL A 439 2.15 8.73 31.31
N VAL A 440 1.61 8.79 30.09
CA VAL A 440 0.55 7.92 29.60
C VAL A 440 1.10 7.13 28.41
N ASP A 441 0.81 5.83 28.37
CA ASP A 441 1.14 4.92 27.27
C ASP A 441 -0.14 4.19 26.84
N ASP A 442 -0.31 3.96 25.54
CA ASP A 442 -1.43 3.25 24.96
C ASP A 442 -0.99 2.15 23.99
N MET A 443 -1.77 1.07 23.93
CA MET A 443 -1.52 -0.03 23.00
C MET A 443 -2.80 -0.50 22.33
N ASN A 444 -2.83 -0.40 21.00
CA ASN A 444 -3.93 -0.90 20.18
C ASN A 444 -3.83 -2.41 19.93
N LEU A 445 -4.87 -3.15 20.29
CA LEU A 445 -4.96 -4.59 20.05
C LEU A 445 -5.75 -4.89 18.78
N ASP A 446 -5.23 -5.83 17.99
CA ASP A 446 -5.91 -6.36 16.81
C ASP A 446 -6.74 -7.58 17.20
N VAL A 447 -7.90 -7.76 16.57
CA VAL A 447 -8.80 -8.89 16.78
C VAL A 447 -8.93 -9.71 15.51
N VAL A 448 -8.76 -11.03 15.66
CA VAL A 448 -8.86 -12.00 14.58
C VAL A 448 -9.88 -13.07 14.94
N PHE A 449 -10.85 -13.24 14.06
CA PHE A 449 -11.84 -14.30 14.09
C PHE A 449 -11.40 -15.46 13.19
N TYR A 450 -11.61 -16.68 13.64
CA TYR A 450 -11.47 -17.88 12.82
C TYR A 450 -12.63 -18.82 13.10
N VAL A 451 -13.09 -19.54 12.07
CA VAL A 451 -14.19 -20.49 12.22
C VAL A 451 -13.63 -21.77 12.84
N SER A 452 -14.23 -22.22 13.95
CA SER A 452 -13.97 -23.57 14.47
C SER A 452 -14.40 -24.60 13.43
N GLU A 453 -13.49 -25.48 12.98
CA GLU A 453 -13.88 -26.61 12.12
C GLU A 453 -14.94 -27.46 12.83
N PRO A 454 -16.07 -27.81 12.19
CA PRO A 454 -17.04 -28.70 12.79
C PRO A 454 -16.40 -30.07 13.02
N GLN A 455 -16.54 -30.63 14.23
CA GLN A 455 -16.42 -32.08 14.39
C GLN A 455 -17.52 -32.72 13.53
N GLU A 456 -17.12 -33.55 12.55
CA GLU A 456 -18.05 -34.26 11.67
C GLU A 456 -19.05 -35.09 12.48
N THR A 457 -20.28 -34.61 12.59
CA THR A 457 -21.45 -35.45 12.82
C THR A 457 -22.38 -35.24 11.63
N SER A 458 -22.45 -36.27 10.80
CA SER A 458 -23.30 -36.38 9.62
C SER A 458 -24.77 -36.26 9.99
N GLU A 459 -25.44 -35.21 9.51
CA GLU A 459 -26.88 -35.24 9.22
C GLU A 459 -27.18 -34.15 8.18
N GLU A 460 -27.44 -34.59 6.94
CA GLU A 460 -27.85 -33.73 5.83
C GLU A 460 -29.28 -33.24 6.06
N THR A 461 -29.47 -31.92 6.17
CA THR A 461 -30.78 -31.30 5.97
C THR A 461 -30.68 -30.20 4.92
N SER A 462 -31.46 -30.34 3.86
CA SER A 462 -31.58 -29.41 2.74
C SER A 462 -32.20 -28.08 3.20
N TRP A 463 -31.55 -26.95 2.88
CA TRP A 463 -32.15 -25.62 3.02
C TRP A 463 -32.63 -25.10 1.67
N THR A 464 -33.94 -24.84 1.58
CA THR A 464 -34.56 -24.10 0.47
C THR A 464 -34.42 -22.60 0.77
N ILE A 465 -33.71 -21.86 -0.09
CA ILE A 465 -33.56 -20.40 0.04
C ILE A 465 -34.84 -19.73 -0.46
N GLN A 466 -35.54 -18.99 0.42
CA GLN A 466 -36.52 -17.99 0.01
C GLN A 466 -35.83 -16.62 -0.11
N PRO A 467 -36.00 -15.86 -1.21
CA PRO A 467 -35.45 -14.52 -1.30
C PRO A 467 -36.29 -13.55 -0.45
N LEU A 468 -35.68 -13.05 0.63
CA LEU A 468 -36.17 -11.89 1.38
C LEU A 468 -35.70 -10.62 0.64
N LEU A 469 -36.65 -9.87 0.09
CA LEU A 469 -36.43 -8.50 -0.39
C LEU A 469 -36.05 -7.62 0.80
N LEU A 470 -34.76 -7.29 0.92
CA LEU A 470 -34.25 -6.31 1.88
C LEU A 470 -34.07 -4.98 1.16
N PHE A 471 -34.94 -4.00 1.42
CA PHE A 471 -34.66 -2.61 1.10
C PHE A 471 -33.55 -2.13 2.05
N GLY A 472 -32.31 -2.18 1.58
CA GLY A 472 -31.14 -1.67 2.31
C GLY A 472 -31.13 -0.14 2.30
N GLN A 473 -31.19 0.46 3.49
CA GLN A 473 -30.89 1.87 3.71
C GLN A 473 -29.37 2.05 3.56
N ILE A 474 -28.93 2.75 2.52
CA ILE A 474 -27.51 3.08 2.31
C ILE A 474 -27.15 4.20 3.29
N THR A 475 -26.44 3.87 4.37
CA THR A 475 -25.88 4.86 5.29
C THR A 475 -24.55 5.38 4.76
N ASP A 476 -24.50 6.70 4.67
CA ASP A 476 -23.40 7.57 4.26
C ASP A 476 -22.23 7.42 5.23
N ASP A 477 -21.11 6.83 4.79
CA ASP A 477 -19.83 6.94 5.46
C ASP A 477 -18.69 7.10 4.42
N ALA A 478 -18.17 8.34 4.41
CA ALA A 478 -16.92 8.81 3.82
C ALA A 478 -16.80 8.89 2.27
N VAL A 479 -16.99 10.13 1.81
CA VAL A 479 -16.47 10.77 0.57
C VAL A 479 -17.31 10.64 -0.71
N GLY A 480 -18.44 11.35 -0.74
CA GLY A 480 -19.04 11.85 -1.99
C GLY A 480 -20.55 11.76 -2.04
N GLY A 481 -21.22 12.89 -1.80
CA GLY A 481 -22.69 12.99 -1.86
C GLY A 481 -23.26 12.42 -3.17
N PHE A 482 -24.43 11.80 -3.06
CA PHE A 482 -25.19 11.28 -4.20
C PHE A 482 -25.87 12.42 -4.96
N LEU A 483 -25.73 12.46 -6.29
CA LEU A 483 -26.39 13.42 -7.19
C LEU A 483 -27.63 12.85 -7.87
N CYS A 484 -27.57 11.60 -8.33
CA CYS A 484 -28.66 10.95 -9.05
C CYS A 484 -28.62 9.42 -8.92
N MET A 485 -29.77 8.78 -9.11
CA MET A 485 -29.91 7.32 -9.14
C MET A 485 -30.93 6.97 -10.22
N ASP A 486 -30.64 5.94 -11.01
CA ASP A 486 -31.55 5.37 -12.00
C ASP A 486 -31.48 3.84 -11.96
N ALA A 487 -32.56 3.17 -12.37
CA ALA A 487 -32.63 1.71 -12.41
C ALA A 487 -32.97 1.24 -13.82
N HIS A 488 -32.21 0.26 -14.31
CA HIS A 488 -32.44 -0.30 -15.63
C HIS A 488 -33.80 -1.02 -15.66
N GLN A 489 -34.62 -0.74 -16.68
CA GLN A 489 -36.02 -1.17 -16.70
C GLN A 489 -36.22 -2.69 -16.82
N THR A 490 -35.20 -3.41 -17.31
CA THR A 490 -35.28 -4.85 -17.61
C THR A 490 -34.12 -5.66 -17.06
N GLU A 491 -33.10 -5.03 -16.48
CA GLU A 491 -31.91 -5.70 -15.94
C GLU A 491 -31.75 -5.32 -14.47
N PRO A 492 -31.15 -6.18 -13.62
CA PRO A 492 -30.97 -5.93 -12.20
C PRO A 492 -29.85 -4.90 -11.95
N LEU A 493 -29.80 -3.80 -12.72
CA LEU A 493 -28.74 -2.81 -12.69
C LEU A 493 -29.26 -1.48 -12.11
N ILE A 494 -28.59 -0.99 -11.08
CA ILE A 494 -28.82 0.32 -10.47
C ILE A 494 -27.60 1.19 -10.78
N ILE A 495 -27.83 2.40 -11.31
CA ILE A 495 -26.77 3.34 -11.66
C ILE A 495 -26.85 4.51 -10.68
N THR A 496 -25.74 4.86 -10.03
CA THR A 496 -25.65 6.00 -9.12
C THR A 496 -24.58 6.98 -9.59
N GLY A 497 -24.93 8.26 -9.62
CA GLY A 497 -24.02 9.37 -9.91
C GLY A 497 -23.64 10.12 -8.65
N HIS A 498 -22.35 10.44 -8.50
CA HIS A 498 -21.80 11.07 -7.30
C HIS A 498 -21.28 12.50 -7.58
N VAL A 499 -21.27 13.35 -6.55
CA VAL A 499 -20.83 14.77 -6.58
C VAL A 499 -19.42 14.96 -7.16
N PHE A 500 -18.60 13.93 -7.13
CA PHE A 500 -17.23 13.94 -7.65
C PHE A 500 -17.09 13.27 -9.03
N GLY A 501 -18.17 13.15 -9.81
CA GLY A 501 -18.16 12.73 -11.23
C GLY A 501 -17.95 11.23 -11.49
N TYR A 502 -18.12 10.39 -10.45
CA TYR A 502 -18.14 8.94 -10.60
C TYR A 502 -19.55 8.44 -10.91
N VAL A 503 -19.61 7.38 -11.72
CA VAL A 503 -20.81 6.58 -11.94
C VAL A 503 -20.54 5.18 -11.39
N GLN A 504 -21.37 4.72 -10.46
CA GLN A 504 -21.30 3.36 -9.94
C GLN A 504 -22.49 2.56 -10.48
N ILE A 505 -22.20 1.38 -11.04
CA ILE A 505 -23.22 0.45 -11.50
C ILE A 505 -23.26 -0.72 -10.52
N TRP A 506 -24.43 -0.95 -9.93
CA TRP A 506 -24.72 -2.01 -8.99
C TRP A 506 -25.57 -3.08 -9.67
N ASN A 507 -25.16 -4.34 -9.56
CA ASN A 507 -26.01 -5.47 -9.91
C ASN A 507 -26.74 -5.95 -8.63
N SER A 508 -28.06 -5.82 -8.58
CA SER A 508 -28.86 -6.18 -7.40
C SER A 508 -28.89 -7.68 -7.13
N ASP A 509 -28.70 -8.51 -8.15
CA ASP A 509 -28.78 -9.97 -8.02
C ASP A 509 -27.44 -10.55 -7.54
N THR A 510 -26.32 -10.01 -8.04
CA THR A 510 -24.97 -10.50 -7.69
C THR A 510 -24.31 -9.71 -6.56
N GLN A 511 -24.88 -8.57 -6.17
CA GLN A 511 -24.27 -7.58 -5.27
C GLN A 511 -22.89 -7.08 -5.73
N ALA A 512 -22.56 -7.24 -7.02
CA ALA A 512 -21.34 -6.71 -7.60
C ALA A 512 -21.50 -5.22 -7.90
N SER A 513 -20.45 -4.43 -7.68
CA SER A 513 -20.43 -3.03 -8.08
C SER A 513 -19.22 -2.69 -8.95
N TYR A 514 -19.45 -1.86 -9.95
CA TYR A 514 -18.45 -1.42 -10.92
C TYR A 514 -18.39 0.10 -10.89
N LEU A 515 -17.24 0.66 -10.53
CA LEU A 515 -17.02 2.10 -10.43
C LEU A 515 -16.35 2.61 -11.69
N TYR A 516 -16.99 3.56 -12.36
CA TYR A 516 -16.48 4.23 -13.55
C TYR A 516 -16.22 5.70 -13.24
N CYS A 517 -15.00 6.15 -13.50
CA CYS A 517 -14.63 7.56 -13.43
C CYS A 517 -14.77 8.18 -14.82
N PHE A 518 -15.70 9.12 -15.00
CA PHE A 518 -15.82 9.90 -16.23
C PHE A 518 -15.21 11.27 -16.01
N PHE A 519 -13.88 11.36 -16.09
CA PHE A 519 -13.22 12.61 -16.45
C PHE A 519 -12.24 12.31 -17.57
N CYS A 520 -12.49 12.95 -18.72
CA CYS A 520 -11.60 13.00 -19.87
C CYS A 520 -10.26 13.60 -19.49
#